data_AF-A0A2S7NYF8-F1
#
_entry.id   AF-A0A2S7NYF8-F1
#
_cell.length_a   1.000
_cell.length_b   1.000
_cell.length_c   1.000
_cell.angle_alpha   90.00
_cell.angle_beta   90.00
_cell.angle_gamma   90.00
#
_symmetry.space_group_name_H-M   'P 1'
#
loop_
_entity.id
_entity.type
_entity.pdbx_description
1 polymer ?
#
loop_
_entity_poly.entity_id
_entity_poly.type
_entity_poly.pdbx_seq_one_letter_code
_entity_poly.pdbx_strand_id
1 'polypeptide(L)'
;MGKHHKNISTDNQELCRKLLESPRSLPKNTLSEYGLFEHTLESILARNKARIIRDIRQLIVPSAEILAVRGARHLKILRETTNTTWSTIIPFYGLSPQLSYGLGFEREAFTREQLQKLDPSLEITWRISSDGLHGLLL
;
A
#
# COMPACT_ATOMS: atom_id res chain seq x y z
N MET A 1 0.18 25.44 -17.39
CA MET A 1 0.33 24.66 -16.14
C MET A 1 -0.96 24.78 -15.33
N GLY A 2 -1.87 23.82 -15.44
CA GLY A 2 -3.18 23.86 -14.78
C GLY A 2 -3.06 23.47 -13.30
N LYS A 3 -3.50 24.34 -12.39
CA LYS A 3 -3.57 24.04 -10.97
C LYS A 3 -4.71 23.05 -10.71
N HIS A 4 -4.39 21.79 -10.41
CA HIS A 4 -5.38 20.83 -9.92
C HIS A 4 -5.68 21.08 -8.44
N HIS A 5 -6.53 22.06 -8.14
CA HIS A 5 -7.11 22.21 -6.80
C HIS A 5 -8.25 21.21 -6.63
N LYS A 6 -7.95 19.89 -6.60
CA LYS A 6 -8.94 18.91 -6.16
C LYS A 6 -9.04 19.03 -4.65
N ASN A 7 -9.91 19.93 -4.18
CA ASN A 7 -10.39 19.87 -2.81
C ASN A 7 -10.92 18.45 -2.57
N ILE A 8 -10.50 17.83 -1.48
CA ILE A 8 -11.03 16.53 -1.03
C ILE A 8 -12.56 16.69 -1.01
N SER A 9 -13.29 15.84 -1.75
CA SER A 9 -14.76 15.88 -1.79
C SER A 9 -15.32 15.95 -0.37
N THR A 10 -16.39 16.71 -0.15
CA THR A 10 -17.07 16.81 1.14
C THR A 10 -17.40 15.42 1.72
N ASP A 11 -17.76 14.46 0.87
CA ASP A 11 -18.01 13.07 1.26
C ASP A 11 -16.77 12.39 1.85
N ASN A 12 -15.60 12.61 1.26
CA ASN A 12 -14.34 12.07 1.76
C ASN A 12 -13.95 12.74 3.09
N GLN A 13 -14.22 14.04 3.24
CA GLN A 13 -13.99 14.74 4.50
C GLN A 13 -14.91 14.21 5.60
N GLU A 14 -16.19 13.98 5.29
CA GLU A 14 -17.15 13.41 6.24
C GLU A 14 -16.79 11.98 6.61
N LEU A 15 -16.35 11.15 5.64
CA LEU A 15 -15.86 9.81 5.90
C LEU A 15 -14.65 9.83 6.84
N CYS A 16 -13.64 10.68 6.57
CA CYS A 16 -12.48 10.83 7.44
C CYS A 16 -12.88 11.26 8.85
N ARG A 17 -13.79 12.23 8.98
CA ARG A 17 -14.30 12.69 10.27
C ARG A 17 -14.99 11.56 11.03
N LYS A 18 -15.90 10.81 10.38
CA LYS A 18 -16.53 9.62 10.98
C LYS A 18 -15.49 8.60 11.42
N LEU A 19 -14.47 8.33 10.60
CA LEU A 19 -13.40 7.40 10.95
C LEU A 19 -12.58 7.88 12.15
N LEU A 20 -12.36 9.19 12.31
CA LEU A 20 -11.61 9.76 13.44
C LEU A 20 -12.44 9.77 14.73
N GLU A 21 -13.73 10.11 14.64
CA GLU A 21 -14.63 10.25 15.78
C GLU A 21 -15.22 8.91 16.25
N SER A 22 -15.21 7.88 15.40
CA SER A 22 -15.73 6.56 15.74
C SER A 22 -14.98 5.96 16.92
N PRO A 23 -15.67 5.53 18.00
CA PRO A 23 -15.03 4.84 19.12
C PRO A 23 -14.36 3.57 18.61
N ARG A 24 -13.03 3.50 18.67
CA ARG A 24 -12.28 2.27 18.43
C ARG A 24 -11.73 1.75 19.74
N SER A 25 -12.02 0.50 20.03
CA SER A 25 -11.34 -0.20 21.11
C SER A 25 -9.85 -0.32 20.76
N LEU A 26 -8.98 0.05 21.69
CA LEU A 26 -7.56 -0.24 21.54
C LEU A 26 -7.33 -1.75 21.40
N PRO A 27 -6.41 -2.17 20.52
CA PRO A 27 -6.02 -3.57 20.42
C PRO A 27 -5.48 -4.05 21.77
N LYS A 28 -6.19 -4.98 22.42
CA LYS A 28 -5.79 -5.56 23.71
C LYS A 28 -4.53 -6.41 23.54
N ASN A 29 -3.69 -6.45 24.58
CA ASN A 29 -2.44 -7.22 24.60
C ASN A 29 -1.46 -6.79 23.49
N THR A 30 -1.43 -5.49 23.16
CA THR A 30 -0.50 -4.95 22.17
C THR A 30 0.33 -3.83 22.76
N LEU A 31 1.46 -3.53 22.11
CA LEU A 31 2.34 -2.43 22.48
C LEU A 31 1.68 -1.04 22.29
N SER A 32 0.47 -0.99 21.73
CA SER A 32 -0.33 0.22 21.57
C SER A 32 -1.29 0.48 22.73
N GLU A 33 -1.33 -0.39 23.74
CA GLU A 33 -2.13 -0.14 24.95
C GLU A 33 -1.63 1.13 25.66
N TYR A 34 -2.54 1.96 26.18
CA TYR A 34 -2.24 3.32 26.64
C TYR A 34 -1.07 3.38 27.65
N GLY A 35 -0.97 2.42 28.57
CA GLY A 35 0.12 2.35 29.54
C GLY A 35 1.47 1.87 28.99
N LEU A 36 1.48 1.24 27.81
CA LEU A 36 2.68 0.70 27.16
C LEU A 36 3.16 1.56 25.98
N PHE A 37 2.31 2.44 25.46
CA PHE A 37 2.58 3.18 24.24
C PHE A 37 3.81 4.10 24.35
N GLU A 38 3.90 4.89 25.41
CA GLU A 38 5.03 5.82 25.62
C GLU A 38 6.36 5.05 25.75
N HIS A 39 6.40 4.03 26.60
CA HIS A 39 7.58 3.17 26.75
C HIS A 39 7.94 2.44 25.44
N THR A 40 6.93 1.99 24.68
CA THR A 40 7.14 1.39 23.35
C THR A 40 7.77 2.40 22.40
N LEU A 41 7.26 3.63 22.35
CA LEU A 41 7.77 4.69 21.51
C LEU A 41 9.23 5.02 21.84
N GLU A 42 9.54 5.24 23.12
CA GLU A 42 10.91 5.46 23.61
C GLU A 42 11.86 4.31 23.22
N SER A 43 11.41 3.06 23.39
CA SER A 43 12.22 1.89 23.07
C SER A 43 12.56 1.75 21.58
N ILE A 44 11.83 2.44 20.71
CA ILE A 44 11.88 2.32 19.25
C ILE A 44 12.54 3.54 18.59
N LEU A 45 12.50 4.72 19.21
CA LEU A 45 13.10 5.96 18.68
C LEU A 45 14.60 5.84 18.36
N ALA A 46 15.34 4.99 19.08
CA ALA A 46 16.76 4.75 18.87
C ALA A 46 17.08 3.46 18.08
N ARG A 47 16.12 2.88 17.36
CA ARG A 47 16.27 1.58 16.71
C ARG A 47 16.36 1.70 15.19
N ASN A 48 16.97 0.69 14.58
CA ASN A 48 17.08 0.60 13.13
C ASN A 48 15.72 0.32 12.46
N LYS A 49 15.65 0.60 11.16
CA LYS A 49 14.47 0.41 10.31
C LYS A 49 13.85 -0.98 10.45
N ALA A 50 14.66 -2.04 10.54
CA ALA A 50 14.17 -3.42 10.67
C ALA A 50 13.38 -3.64 11.97
N ARG A 51 13.86 -3.09 13.09
CA ARG A 51 13.18 -3.16 14.39
C ARG A 51 11.86 -2.38 14.36
N ILE A 52 11.86 -1.18 13.78
CA ILE A 52 10.65 -0.35 13.63
C ILE A 52 9.59 -1.12 12.82
N ILE A 53 9.97 -1.68 11.68
CA ILE A 53 9.06 -2.45 10.83
C ILE A 53 8.52 -3.67 11.58
N ARG A 54 9.36 -4.39 12.33
CA ARG A 54 8.90 -5.59 13.04
C ARG A 54 7.95 -5.27 14.19
N ASP A 55 8.30 -4.28 15.01
CA ASP A 55 7.64 -4.04 16.30
C ASP A 55 6.41 -3.12 16.15
N ILE A 56 6.41 -2.18 15.18
CA ILE A 56 5.30 -1.20 14.99
C ILE A 56 4.41 -1.52 13.80
N ARG A 57 4.94 -2.02 12.68
CA ARG A 57 4.15 -2.15 11.44
C ARG A 57 2.85 -2.90 11.67
N GLN A 58 2.89 -4.03 12.37
CA GLN A 58 1.72 -4.88 12.59
C GLN A 58 0.68 -4.25 13.52
N LEU A 59 1.04 -3.21 14.29
CA LEU A 59 0.12 -2.45 15.13
C LEU A 59 -0.69 -1.45 14.29
N ILE A 60 -0.05 -0.84 13.28
CA ILE A 60 -0.66 0.19 12.41
C ILE A 60 -1.31 -0.45 11.17
N VAL A 61 -0.59 -1.36 10.53
CA VAL A 61 -0.97 -2.07 9.32
C VAL A 61 -0.86 -3.58 9.59
N PRO A 62 -1.91 -4.19 10.18
CA PRO A 62 -1.95 -5.62 10.42
C PRO A 62 -1.79 -6.39 9.11
N SER A 63 -1.19 -7.58 9.20
CA SER A 63 -1.08 -8.49 8.07
C SER A 63 -2.46 -8.93 7.60
N ALA A 64 -2.82 -8.56 6.37
CA ALA A 64 -4.01 -9.02 5.69
C ALA A 64 -4.02 -10.55 5.53
N GLU A 65 -2.86 -11.16 5.27
CA GLU A 65 -2.72 -12.61 5.13
C GLU A 65 -2.96 -13.34 6.46
N ILE A 66 -2.39 -12.86 7.56
CA ILE A 66 -2.64 -13.41 8.89
C ILE A 66 -4.10 -13.20 9.29
N LEU A 67 -4.68 -12.04 9.00
CA LEU A 67 -6.10 -11.78 9.25
C LEU A 67 -6.99 -12.73 8.44
N ALA A 68 -6.64 -13.02 7.19
CA ALA A 68 -7.37 -13.97 6.35
C ALA A 68 -7.35 -15.39 6.95
N VAL A 69 -6.20 -15.84 7.47
CA VAL A 69 -6.06 -17.11 8.21
C VAL A 69 -6.93 -17.13 9.47
N ARG A 70 -6.99 -16.00 10.19
CA ARG A 70 -7.80 -15.83 11.41
C ARG A 70 -9.30 -15.69 11.15
N GLY A 71 -9.75 -15.76 9.89
CA GLY A 71 -11.17 -15.81 9.55
C GLY A 71 -11.69 -14.61 8.77
N ALA A 72 -10.89 -13.57 8.53
CA ALA A 72 -11.25 -12.46 7.64
C ALA A 72 -11.15 -12.90 6.16
N ARG A 73 -12.01 -13.83 5.74
CA ARG A 73 -11.92 -14.53 4.45
C ARG A 73 -11.93 -13.59 3.24
N HIS A 74 -12.52 -12.41 3.36
CA HIS A 74 -12.53 -11.39 2.31
C HIS A 74 -11.13 -10.85 1.97
N LEU A 75 -10.16 -10.99 2.88
CA LEU A 75 -8.78 -10.56 2.67
C LEU A 75 -7.93 -11.61 1.93
N LYS A 76 -8.45 -12.81 1.64
CA LYS A 76 -7.70 -13.88 0.95
C LYS A 76 -7.20 -13.48 -0.43
N ILE A 77 -7.91 -12.56 -1.09
CA ILE A 77 -7.55 -12.02 -2.41
C ILE A 77 -6.37 -11.05 -2.35
N LEU A 78 -5.89 -10.71 -1.15
CA LEU A 78 -4.76 -9.81 -0.97
C LEU A 78 -3.46 -10.61 -0.83
N ARG A 79 -2.37 -10.00 -1.30
CA ARG A 79 -1.01 -10.51 -1.17
C ARG A 79 -0.09 -9.45 -0.61
N GLU A 80 0.69 -9.88 0.36
CA GLU A 80 1.70 -9.05 0.99
C GLU A 80 3.04 -9.23 0.31
N THR A 81 3.76 -8.14 0.11
CA THR A 81 5.15 -8.17 -0.32
C THR A 81 6.01 -7.46 0.71
N THR A 82 7.16 -8.02 1.04
CA THR A 82 8.12 -7.39 1.97
C THR A 82 9.45 -7.26 1.31
N ASN A 83 10.10 -6.11 1.51
CA ASN A 83 11.46 -5.86 1.01
C ASN A 83 11.62 -6.00 -0.51
N THR A 84 10.55 -5.81 -1.27
CA THR A 84 10.58 -5.90 -2.73
C THR A 84 11.01 -4.58 -3.34
N THR A 85 12.12 -4.63 -4.10
CA THR A 85 12.47 -3.56 -5.02
C THR A 85 11.39 -3.46 -6.09
N TRP A 86 10.99 -2.24 -6.46
CA TRP A 86 10.10 -2.00 -7.59
C TRP A 86 10.80 -2.30 -8.92
N SER A 87 10.96 -3.58 -9.23
CA SER A 87 11.63 -4.05 -10.46
C SER A 87 10.86 -3.69 -11.72
N THR A 88 9.55 -3.45 -11.62
CA THR A 88 8.67 -3.11 -12.74
C THR A 88 8.65 -1.61 -13.05
N ILE A 89 9.33 -0.79 -12.25
CA ILE A 89 9.35 0.67 -12.44
C ILE A 89 10.76 1.08 -12.88
N ILE A 90 10.83 1.70 -14.06
CA ILE A 90 12.05 2.36 -14.52
C ILE A 90 12.19 3.65 -13.71
N PRO A 91 13.19 3.79 -12.83
CA PRO A 91 13.36 5.00 -12.05
C PRO A 91 13.74 6.15 -12.98
N PHE A 92 13.04 7.28 -12.85
CA PHE A 92 13.36 8.50 -13.62
C PHE A 92 14.72 9.10 -13.22
N TYR A 93 15.11 8.94 -11.96
CA TYR A 93 16.44 9.29 -11.43
C TYR A 93 16.71 8.51 -10.12
N GLY A 94 17.96 8.10 -9.89
CA GLY A 94 18.38 7.40 -8.66
C GLY A 94 18.02 5.90 -8.60
N LEU A 95 18.22 5.29 -7.42
CA LEU A 95 17.86 3.90 -7.17
C LEU A 95 16.33 3.75 -7.08
N SER A 96 15.78 2.67 -7.63
CA SER A 96 14.35 2.37 -7.47
C SER A 96 13.98 2.32 -5.99
N PRO A 97 12.85 2.93 -5.59
CA PRO A 97 12.41 2.88 -4.22
C PRO A 97 12.21 1.43 -3.78
N GLN A 98 12.72 1.10 -2.60
CA GLN A 98 12.53 -0.20 -1.97
C GLN A 98 11.39 -0.13 -0.97
N LEU A 99 10.25 -0.73 -1.31
CA LEU A 99 9.16 -0.86 -0.36
C LEU A 99 9.57 -1.83 0.74
N SER A 100 9.46 -1.36 1.97
CA SER A 100 9.60 -2.24 3.15
C SER A 100 8.39 -3.14 3.33
N TYR A 101 7.23 -2.71 2.82
CA TYR A 101 5.99 -3.45 2.78
C TYR A 101 5.12 -2.97 1.62
N GLY A 102 4.52 -3.89 0.89
CA GLY A 102 3.51 -3.67 -0.13
C GLY A 102 2.30 -4.56 0.12
N LEU A 103 1.14 -4.09 -0.28
CA LEU A 103 -0.12 -4.83 -0.26
C LEU A 103 -0.73 -4.72 -1.65
N GLY A 104 -0.93 -5.85 -2.30
CA GLY A 104 -1.54 -5.95 -3.62
C GLY A 104 -2.70 -6.92 -3.63
N PHE A 105 -3.40 -6.96 -4.75
CA PHE A 105 -4.37 -8.01 -5.03
C PHE A 105 -3.69 -9.15 -5.79
N GLU A 106 -4.15 -10.37 -5.56
CA GLU A 106 -3.92 -11.49 -6.47
C GLU A 106 -4.38 -11.15 -7.88
N ARG A 107 -3.72 -11.71 -8.89
CA ARG A 107 -4.11 -11.49 -10.30
C ARG A 107 -5.53 -12.01 -10.55
N GLU A 108 -5.90 -13.08 -9.86
CA GLU A 108 -7.17 -13.77 -9.89
C GLU A 108 -8.32 -12.94 -9.28
N ALA A 109 -7.99 -11.87 -8.54
CA ALA A 109 -8.99 -10.92 -8.06
C ALA A 109 -9.59 -10.06 -9.18
N PHE A 110 -8.99 -10.08 -10.37
CA PHE A 110 -9.39 -9.26 -11.51
C PHE A 110 -9.97 -10.11 -12.64
N THR A 111 -10.99 -9.55 -13.28
CA THR A 111 -11.47 -10.04 -14.58
C THR A 111 -10.44 -9.79 -15.67
N ARG A 112 -10.57 -10.50 -16.80
CA ARG A 112 -9.67 -10.32 -17.95
C ARG A 112 -9.69 -8.89 -18.46
N GLU A 113 -10.86 -8.26 -18.49
CA GLU A 113 -11.08 -6.90 -18.93
C GLU A 113 -10.44 -5.89 -17.98
N GLN A 114 -10.45 -6.15 -16.68
CA GLN A 114 -9.75 -5.32 -15.69
C GLN A 114 -8.23 -5.46 -15.80
N LEU A 115 -7.73 -6.68 -16.00
CA LEU A 115 -6.30 -6.92 -16.21
C LEU A 115 -5.79 -6.21 -17.48
N GLN A 116 -6.57 -6.21 -18.56
CA GLN A 116 -6.23 -5.45 -19.76
C GLN A 116 -6.08 -3.96 -19.44
N LYS A 117 -7.00 -3.37 -18.67
CA LYS A 117 -6.89 -1.95 -18.27
C LYS A 117 -5.68 -1.64 -17.39
N LEU A 118 -5.21 -2.62 -16.62
CA LEU A 118 -4.05 -2.49 -15.72
C LEU A 118 -2.72 -2.78 -16.43
N ASP A 119 -2.75 -3.27 -17.66
CA ASP A 119 -1.55 -3.59 -18.42
C ASP A 119 -0.81 -2.29 -18.79
N PRO A 120 0.41 -2.06 -18.24
CA PRO A 120 1.19 -0.86 -18.53
C PRO A 120 1.56 -0.77 -20.01
N SER A 121 1.59 -1.90 -20.73
CA SER A 121 1.91 -1.92 -22.15
C SER A 121 0.89 -1.14 -22.99
N LEU A 122 -0.37 -1.03 -22.56
CA LEU A 122 -1.37 -0.25 -23.29
C LEU A 122 -1.06 1.24 -23.26
N GLU A 123 -0.64 1.79 -22.11
CA GLU A 123 -0.30 3.21 -21.98
C GLU A 123 1.04 3.54 -22.69
N ILE A 124 2.00 2.62 -22.62
CA ILE A 124 3.28 2.73 -23.33
C ILE A 124 3.08 2.66 -24.85
N THR A 125 2.16 1.81 -25.34
CA THR A 125 1.84 1.72 -26.77
C THR A 125 1.19 3.00 -27.29
N TRP A 126 0.32 3.67 -26.53
CA TRP A 126 -0.20 4.98 -26.92
C TRP A 126 0.87 6.08 -26.92
N ARG A 127 1.87 5.98 -26.02
CA ARG A 127 3.01 6.91 -25.96
C ARG A 127 4.04 6.70 -27.08
N ILE A 128 4.24 5.46 -27.50
CA ILE A 128 5.12 5.12 -28.63
C ILE A 128 4.39 5.37 -29.97
N SER A 129 3.07 5.23 -30.01
CA SER A 129 2.27 5.46 -31.22
C SER A 129 2.09 6.93 -31.60
N SER A 130 2.40 7.91 -30.73
CA SER A 130 2.43 9.33 -31.11
C SER A 130 3.70 9.75 -31.82
N ASP A 131 4.79 8.99 -31.67
CA ASP A 131 6.07 9.22 -32.33
C ASP A 131 6.37 8.01 -33.21
N GLY A 132 5.69 7.94 -34.36
CA GLY A 132 5.68 6.77 -35.22
C GLY A 132 7.07 6.25 -35.56
N LEU A 133 7.48 5.15 -34.91
CA LEU A 133 8.46 4.21 -35.41
C LEU A 133 8.10 2.79 -34.91
N HIS A 134 8.05 1.89 -35.87
CA HIS A 134 7.66 0.48 -35.75
C HIS A 134 8.55 -0.32 -34.79
N GLY A 135 7.95 -1.30 -34.10
CA GLY A 135 8.69 -2.38 -33.45
C GLY A 135 7.89 -3.17 -32.43
N LEU A 136 7.17 -4.20 -32.90
CA LEU A 136 6.74 -5.34 -32.08
C LEU A 136 7.97 -6.11 -31.59
N LEU A 137 8.02 -6.44 -30.30
CA LEU A 137 8.68 -7.66 -29.80
C LEU A 137 8.22 -7.97 -28.36
N LEU A 138 7.53 -9.11 -28.25
CA LEU A 138 7.19 -9.98 -27.10
C LEU A 138 7.14 -9.38 -25.68
#